data_AF-A0A3B8HVD3-F1
#
_entry.id   AF-A0A3B8HVD3-F1
#
_cell.length_a   1.000
_cell.length_b   1.000
_cell.length_c   1.000
_cell.angle_alpha   90.00
_cell.angle_beta   90.00
_cell.angle_gamma   90.00
#
_symmetry.space_group_name_H-M   'P 1'
#
loop_
_entity.id
_entity.type
_entity.pdbx_description
1 polymer ?
#
loop_
_entity_poly.entity_id
_entity_poly.type
_entity_poly.pdbx_seq_one_letter_code
_entity_poly.pdbx_strand_id
1 'polypeptide(L)' 'MKAIIIGAGKVGFSIAQLLSSEEHDVVVIEQDEER' A
#
# COMPACT_ATOMS: atom_id res chain seq x y z
N MET A 1 5.20 -4.63 -11.78
CA MET A 1 4.12 -5.60 -11.40
C MET A 1 2.88 -4.81 -11.01
N LYS A 2 1.70 -5.44 -10.90
CA LYS A 2 0.52 -4.83 -10.24
C LYS A 2 0.27 -5.50 -8.90
N ALA A 3 0.16 -4.73 -7.82
CA ALA A 3 -0.08 -5.21 -6.47
C ALA A 3 -1.25 -4.48 -5.80
N ILE A 4 -2.04 -5.21 -5.00
CA ILE A 4 -3.13 -4.65 -4.20
C ILE A 4 -2.82 -4.93 -2.73
N ILE A 5 -2.85 -3.89 -1.90
CA ILE A 5 -2.62 -3.97 -0.46
C ILE A 5 -3.92 -3.56 0.24
N ILE A 6 -4.43 -4.43 1.12
CA ILE A 6 -5.61 -4.18 1.92
C ILE A 6 -5.15 -3.97 3.38
N GLY A 7 -5.37 -2.76 3.90
CA GLY A 7 -4.88 -2.27 5.18
C GLY A 7 -3.62 -1.41 5.02
N ALA A 8 -3.77 -0.09 5.23
CA ALA A 8 -2.72 0.93 5.18
C ALA A 8 -2.11 1.25 6.55
N GLY A 9 -2.26 0.34 7.53
CA GLY A 9 -1.51 0.41 8.78
C GLY A 9 0.01 0.38 8.56
N LYS A 10 0.79 0.51 9.64
CA LYS A 10 2.26 0.67 9.59
C LYS A 10 2.97 -0.25 8.59
N VAL A 11 2.63 -1.54 8.57
CA VAL A 11 3.26 -2.54 7.69
C VAL A 11 2.80 -2.38 6.24
N GLY A 12 1.49 -2.27 6.01
CA GLY A 12 0.91 -2.12 4.67
C GLY A 12 1.43 -0.87 3.97
N PHE A 13 1.54 0.24 4.71
CA PHE A 13 2.13 1.47 4.21
C PHE A 13 3.62 1.31 3.85
N SER A 14 4.44 0.72 4.73
CA SER A 14 5.87 0.50 4.43
C SER A 14 6.09 -0.38 3.21
N ILE A 15 5.27 -1.41 3.03
CA ILE A 15 5.35 -2.29 1.85
C ILE A 15 4.89 -1.54 0.59
N ALA A 16 3.79 -0.79 0.66
CA ALA A 16 3.31 0.02 -0.46
C ALA A 16 4.37 1.02 -0.93
N GLN A 17 5.05 1.68 0.03
CA GLN A 17 6.09 2.66 -0.24
C GLN A 17 7.33 2.02 -0.90
N LEU A 18 7.75 0.85 -0.41
CA LEU A 18 8.84 0.08 -1.02
C LEU A 18 8.49 -0.32 -2.45
N LEU A 19 7.33 -0.94 -2.67
CA LEU A 19 6.91 -1.39 -4.00
C LEU A 19 6.71 -0.22 -4.97
N SER A 20 6.17 0.90 -4.50
CA SER A 20 6.06 2.10 -5.32
C SER A 20 7.43 2.68 -5.68
N SER A 21 8.42 2.60 -4.78
CA SER A 21 9.78 3.07 -5.06
C SER A 21 10.53 2.23 -6.10
N GLU A 22 10.12 0.98 -6.27
CA GLU A 22 10.59 0.08 -7.33
C GLU A 22 9.78 0.19 -8.63
N GLU A 23 8.98 1.26 -8.77
CA GLU A 23 8.16 1.55 -9.95
C GLU A 23 7.07 0.49 -10.25
N HIS A 24 6.60 -0.22 -9.22
CA HIS A 24 5.41 -1.07 -9.36
C HIS A 24 4.11 -0.27 -9.27
N ASP A 25 3.08 -0.76 -9.95
CA ASP A 25 1.71 -0.21 -9.89
C ASP A 25 1.02 -0.80 -8.64
N VAL A 26 0.82 0.04 -7.62
CA VAL A 26 0.33 -0.37 -6.30
C VAL A 26 -0.98 0.36 -5.99
N VAL A 27 -2.00 -0.42 -5.64
CA VAL A 27 -3.28 0.10 -5.13
C VAL A 27 -3.40 -0.26 -3.67
N VAL A 28 -3.64 0.74 -2.82
CA VAL A 28 -3.85 0.55 -1.37
C VAL A 28 -5.31 0.82 -1.05
N ILE A 29 -5.92 -0.07 -0.26
CA ILE A 29 -7.29 0.05 0.22
C ILE A 29 -7.24 0.08 1.74
N GLU A 30 -7.74 1.15 2.35
CA GLU A 30 -7.96 1.28 3.80
C GLU A 30 -9.46 1.49 4.05
N GLN A 31 -9.98 0.79 5.05
CA GLN A 31 -11.41 0.84 5.40
C GLN A 31 -11.69 1.94 6.42
N ASP A 32 -10.71 2.29 7.25
CA ASP A 32 -10.82 3.31 8.28
C ASP A 32 -10.31 4.65 7.76
N GLU A 33 -11.22 5.59 7.44
CA GLU A 33 -10.86 6.93 6.95
C GLU A 33 -10.07 7.76 7.97
N GLU A 34 -10.15 7.44 9.27
CA GLU A 34 -9.40 8.13 10.31
C GLU A 34 -7.95 7.61 10.46
N ARG A 35 -7.56 6.57 9.71
CA ARG A 35 -6.22 5.97 9.76
C ARG A 35 -5.42 6.09 8.46
#